data_AF-A0A925GUH0-F1
#
_entry.id   AF-A0A925GUH0-F1
#
_cell.length_a   1.000
_cell.length_b   1.000
_cell.length_c   1.000
_cell.angle_alpha   90.00
_cell.angle_beta   90.00
_cell.angle_gamma   90.00
#
_symmetry.space_group_name_H-M   'P 1'
#
loop_
_entity.id
_entity.type
_entity.pdbx_description
1 polymer ?
#
loop_
_entity_poly.entity_id
_entity_poly.type
_entity_poly.pdbx_seq_one_letter_code
_entity_poly.pdbx_strand_id
1 'polypeptide(L)'
;MQFDPAKFGWSWVPNTTSWVIPTAFALIALQQARLRGYPKANRLTERIELGTSMLFDRMCPSGGWNSGNSVAFGVPLTPHIDATSIALLALTSREKEPGVQRALHWLAKRLPGCPSPYSLAWGVLASAAYQRSSPELRESLCGRAEELTRLVDNPTCIEDNCTLALSALALEALDGSNVFEVRAQ
;
A
#
# COMPACT_ATOMS: atom_id res chain seq x y z
N MET A 1 10.50 16.64 11.99
CA MET A 1 9.49 16.17 11.02
C MET A 1 9.31 17.27 9.99
N GLN A 2 9.32 16.94 8.70
CA GLN A 2 9.15 17.93 7.64
C GLN A 2 8.05 17.47 6.68
N PHE A 3 6.84 17.95 6.91
CA PHE A 3 5.67 17.76 6.04
C PHE A 3 4.78 19.00 6.13
N ASP A 4 3.89 19.18 5.17
CA ASP A 4 2.88 20.23 5.18
C ASP A 4 1.71 19.84 6.10
N PRO A 5 1.45 20.56 7.22
CA PRO A 5 0.35 20.24 8.12
C PRO A 5 -1.04 20.42 7.49
N ALA A 6 -1.18 21.20 6.41
CA ALA A 6 -2.43 21.33 5.66
C ALA A 6 -2.76 20.07 4.84
N LYS A 7 -1.78 19.19 4.61
CA LYS A 7 -1.96 17.91 3.92
C LYS A 7 -2.10 16.79 4.95
N PHE A 8 -3.34 16.55 5.37
CA PHE A 8 -3.67 15.60 6.42
C PHE A 8 -4.60 14.48 5.95
N GLY A 9 -4.61 13.40 6.72
CA GLY A 9 -5.41 12.22 6.47
C GLY A 9 -5.96 11.67 7.78
N TRP A 10 -5.70 10.40 8.05
CA TRP A 10 -6.18 9.71 9.24
C TRP A 10 -5.03 9.30 10.14
N SER A 11 -5.30 9.29 11.44
CA SER A 11 -4.40 8.85 12.49
C SER A 11 -4.88 7.51 13.06
N TRP A 12 -3.98 6.80 13.75
CA TRP A 12 -4.37 5.61 14.52
C TRP A 12 -5.20 5.95 15.75
N VAL A 13 -4.83 7.05 16.42
CA VAL A 13 -5.48 7.54 17.64
C VAL A 13 -6.04 8.94 17.37
N PRO A 14 -7.26 9.26 17.82
CA PRO A 14 -7.82 10.60 17.69
C PRO A 14 -6.87 11.70 18.20
N ASN A 15 -6.94 12.89 17.58
CA ASN A 15 -6.14 14.06 17.95
C ASN A 15 -4.60 13.86 17.86
N THR A 16 -4.15 12.95 17.00
CA THR A 16 -2.71 12.76 16.68
C THR A 16 -2.44 13.01 15.20
N THR A 17 -1.16 13.07 14.82
CA THR A 17 -0.75 13.30 13.43
C THR A 17 -1.25 12.19 12.50
N SER A 18 -1.47 12.51 11.23
CA SER A 18 -1.85 11.52 10.23
C SER A 18 -0.70 10.58 9.89
N TRP A 19 -1.01 9.30 9.67
CA TRP A 19 -0.07 8.23 9.32
C TRP A 19 -0.42 7.63 7.96
N VAL A 20 0.57 7.03 7.30
CA VAL A 20 0.45 6.48 5.94
C VAL A 20 -0.57 5.35 5.89
N ILE A 21 -0.40 4.32 6.71
CA ILE A 21 -1.26 3.13 6.71
C ILE A 21 -2.75 3.44 6.97
N PRO A 22 -3.14 4.15 8.05
CA PRO A 22 -4.56 4.42 8.28
C PRO A 22 -5.15 5.37 7.23
N THR A 23 -4.35 6.28 6.67
CA THR A 23 -4.78 7.12 5.55
C THR A 23 -5.01 6.28 4.31
N ALA A 24 -4.11 5.37 3.97
CA ALA A 24 -4.25 4.50 2.81
C ALA A 24 -5.47 3.58 2.91
N PHE A 25 -5.73 2.96 4.08
CA PHE A 25 -6.95 2.18 4.28
C PHE A 25 -8.23 3.01 4.15
N ALA A 26 -8.24 4.23 4.72
CA ALA A 26 -9.37 5.13 4.54
C ALA A 26 -9.58 5.47 3.05
N LEU A 27 -8.51 5.75 2.30
CA LEU A 27 -8.59 6.04 0.87
C LEU A 27 -9.13 4.85 0.06
N ILE A 28 -8.66 3.62 0.32
CA ILE A 28 -9.17 2.41 -0.35
C ILE A 28 -10.68 2.29 -0.09
N ALA A 29 -11.10 2.33 1.17
CA ALA A 29 -12.50 2.18 1.55
C ALA A 29 -13.40 3.29 0.99
N LEU A 30 -12.95 4.56 1.05
CA LEU A 30 -13.71 5.69 0.53
C LEU A 30 -13.86 5.63 -0.99
N GLN A 31 -12.80 5.25 -1.72
CA GLN A 31 -12.87 5.09 -3.17
C GLN A 31 -13.81 3.93 -3.55
N GLN A 32 -13.74 2.78 -2.87
CA GLN A 32 -14.66 1.67 -3.10
C GLN A 32 -16.12 2.06 -2.80
N ALA A 33 -16.37 2.77 -1.69
CA ALA A 33 -17.71 3.26 -1.36
C ALA A 33 -18.24 4.24 -2.41
N ARG A 34 -17.38 5.13 -2.93
CA ARG A 34 -17.74 6.05 -4.01
C ARG A 34 -18.11 5.29 -5.28
N LEU A 35 -17.33 4.29 -5.67
CA LEU A 35 -17.60 3.45 -6.86
C LEU A 35 -18.88 2.62 -6.74
N ARG A 36 -19.24 2.20 -5.52
CA ARG A 36 -20.50 1.50 -5.22
C ARG A 36 -21.72 2.44 -5.07
N GLY A 37 -21.58 3.73 -5.39
CA GLY A 37 -22.69 4.68 -5.41
C GLY A 37 -23.14 5.19 -4.04
N TYR A 38 -22.24 5.31 -3.05
CA TYR A 38 -22.59 5.82 -1.72
C TYR A 38 -23.26 7.22 -1.81
N PRO A 39 -24.43 7.46 -1.16
CA PRO A 39 -25.26 8.66 -1.34
C PRO A 39 -24.60 10.02 -1.06
N LYS A 40 -23.41 10.06 -0.46
CA LYS A 40 -22.64 11.30 -0.18
C LYS A 40 -21.32 11.36 -0.94
N ALA A 41 -21.28 10.83 -2.16
CA ALA A 41 -20.08 10.72 -3.00
C ALA A 41 -19.27 12.03 -3.11
N ASN A 42 -19.91 13.20 -3.21
CA ASN A 42 -19.21 14.49 -3.33
C ASN A 42 -18.34 14.80 -2.11
N ARG A 43 -18.83 14.54 -0.89
CA ARG A 43 -18.03 14.71 0.34
C ARG A 43 -16.88 13.71 0.42
N LEU A 44 -17.00 12.55 -0.23
CA LEU A 44 -15.92 11.58 -0.28
C LEU A 44 -14.79 12.06 -1.18
N THR A 45 -15.10 12.71 -2.31
CA THR A 45 -14.08 13.22 -3.24
C THR A 45 -13.11 14.19 -2.56
N GLU A 46 -13.60 15.16 -1.80
CA GLU A 46 -12.74 16.09 -1.05
C GLU A 46 -11.82 15.35 -0.06
N ARG A 47 -12.36 14.37 0.67
CA ARG A 47 -11.60 13.57 1.63
C ARG A 47 -10.57 12.66 0.95
N ILE A 48 -10.89 12.13 -0.23
CA ILE A 48 -9.98 11.32 -1.03
C ILE A 48 -8.81 12.19 -1.50
N GLU A 49 -9.08 13.36 -2.10
CA GLU A 49 -7.99 14.22 -2.61
C GLU A 49 -7.08 14.74 -1.49
N LEU A 50 -7.64 15.05 -0.32
CA LEU A 50 -6.86 15.48 0.83
C LEU A 50 -5.94 14.36 1.35
N GLY A 51 -6.46 13.14 1.49
CA GLY A 51 -5.66 11.98 1.88
C GLY A 51 -4.63 11.57 0.82
N THR A 52 -4.95 11.69 -0.47
CA THR A 52 -4.00 11.46 -1.56
C THR A 52 -2.86 12.49 -1.52
N SER A 53 -3.17 13.77 -1.29
CA SER A 53 -2.18 14.84 -1.15
C SER A 53 -1.26 14.61 0.05
N MET A 54 -1.83 14.17 1.18
CA MET A 54 -1.12 13.74 2.39
C MET A 54 -0.11 12.63 2.08
N LEU A 55 -0.51 11.59 1.32
CA LEU A 55 0.39 10.51 0.94
C LEU A 55 1.55 11.03 0.09
N PHE A 56 1.28 11.80 -0.97
CA PHE A 56 2.36 12.33 -1.82
C PHE A 56 3.34 13.22 -1.04
N ASP A 57 2.85 14.03 -0.11
CA ASP A 57 3.69 14.89 0.73
C ASP A 57 4.65 14.11 1.64
N ARG A 58 4.21 12.94 2.11
CA ARG A 58 4.99 12.07 3.02
C ARG A 58 5.81 11.00 2.29
N MET A 59 5.88 11.05 0.97
CA MET A 59 6.70 10.12 0.19
C MET A 59 8.19 10.35 0.47
N CYS A 60 8.94 9.27 0.67
CA CYS A 60 10.39 9.35 0.80
C CYS A 60 11.05 9.81 -0.51
N PRO A 61 12.18 10.54 -0.47
CA PRO A 61 12.87 11.01 -1.67
C PRO A 61 13.24 9.89 -2.66
N SER A 62 13.57 8.70 -2.14
CA SER A 62 13.90 7.51 -2.94
C SER A 62 12.69 6.83 -3.60
N GLY A 63 11.48 7.34 -3.40
CA GLY A 63 10.23 6.62 -3.64
C GLY A 63 9.83 5.78 -2.43
N GLY A 64 8.55 5.41 -2.36
CA GLY A 64 7.95 4.66 -1.26
C GLY A 64 7.60 5.51 -0.03
N TRP A 65 7.11 4.84 1.01
CA TRP A 65 6.68 5.45 2.26
C TRP A 65 7.28 4.79 3.49
N ASN A 66 7.66 5.61 4.47
CA ASN A 66 7.79 5.19 5.86
C ASN A 66 6.39 5.18 6.54
N SER A 67 6.30 5.09 7.85
CA SER A 67 5.02 5.02 8.57
C SER A 67 4.28 6.36 8.66
N GLY A 68 5.00 7.49 8.76
CA GLY A 68 4.36 8.79 9.01
C GLY A 68 5.11 10.05 8.58
N ASN A 69 6.38 9.94 8.18
CA ASN A 69 7.16 11.07 7.64
C ASN A 69 8.22 10.57 6.65
N SER A 70 8.64 11.43 5.73
CA SER A 70 9.76 11.18 4.83
C SER A 70 11.11 11.63 5.41
N VAL A 71 11.11 12.54 6.40
CA VAL A 71 12.31 13.11 7.03
C VAL A 71 12.13 13.31 8.54
N ALA A 72 13.10 12.84 9.32
CA ALA A 72 13.18 13.09 10.77
C ALA A 72 14.52 13.75 11.11
N PHE A 73 14.48 14.86 11.86
CA PHE A 73 15.67 15.63 12.26
C PHE A 73 16.63 15.97 11.08
N GLY A 74 16.06 16.28 9.91
CA GLY A 74 16.83 16.57 8.68
C GLY A 74 17.38 15.34 7.95
N VAL A 75 17.18 14.13 8.49
CA VAL A 75 17.64 12.87 7.90
C VAL A 75 16.49 12.22 7.12
N PRO A 76 16.69 11.91 5.82
CA PRO A 76 15.73 11.13 5.04
C PRO A 76 15.48 9.75 5.66
N LEU A 77 14.22 9.37 5.79
CA LEU A 77 13.82 8.06 6.29
C LEU A 77 13.73 7.04 5.17
N THR A 78 13.98 5.78 5.52
CA THR A 78 13.86 4.65 4.61
C THR A 78 12.40 4.21 4.51
N PRO A 79 11.89 3.91 3.31
CA PRO A 79 10.57 3.34 3.15
C PRO A 79 10.47 1.92 3.73
N HIS A 80 9.28 1.54 4.16
CA HIS A 80 8.94 0.18 4.56
C HIS A 80 8.12 -0.50 3.45
N ILE A 81 8.32 -1.81 3.27
CA ILE A 81 7.66 -2.59 2.20
C ILE A 81 6.14 -2.57 2.39
N ASP A 82 5.66 -2.88 3.59
CA ASP A 82 4.23 -2.89 3.94
C ASP A 82 3.59 -1.51 3.76
N ALA A 83 4.16 -0.45 4.34
CA ALA A 83 3.64 0.92 4.20
C ALA A 83 3.61 1.38 2.74
N THR A 84 4.64 1.04 1.97
CA THR A 84 4.72 1.37 0.54
C THR A 84 3.67 0.62 -0.26
N SER A 85 3.53 -0.68 -0.05
CA SER A 85 2.54 -1.51 -0.73
C SER A 85 1.10 -1.07 -0.43
N ILE A 86 0.77 -0.77 0.82
CA ILE A 86 -0.56 -0.30 1.21
C ILE A 86 -0.85 1.09 0.63
N ALA A 87 0.14 1.99 0.63
CA ALA A 87 0.00 3.30 -0.01
C ALA A 87 -0.19 3.20 -1.53
N LEU A 88 0.51 2.29 -2.19
CA LEU A 88 0.33 2.00 -3.62
C LEU A 88 -1.08 1.47 -3.91
N LEU A 89 -1.60 0.54 -3.11
CA LEU A 89 -2.99 0.07 -3.24
C LEU A 89 -4.02 1.22 -3.14
N ALA A 90 -3.75 2.22 -2.30
CA ALA A 90 -4.60 3.42 -2.21
C ALA A 90 -4.48 4.37 -3.42
N LEU A 91 -3.43 4.23 -4.24
CA LEU A 91 -3.06 5.13 -5.32
C LEU A 91 -3.11 4.46 -6.71
N THR A 92 -3.86 3.37 -6.87
CA THR A 92 -4.00 2.67 -8.17
C THR A 92 -4.52 3.58 -9.28
N SER A 93 -5.43 4.52 -8.96
CA SER A 93 -5.94 5.53 -9.90
C SER A 93 -4.94 6.64 -10.26
N ARG A 94 -3.76 6.64 -9.62
CA ARG A 94 -2.67 7.62 -9.80
C ARG A 94 -1.42 6.95 -10.37
N GLU A 95 -1.56 5.83 -11.07
CA GLU A 95 -0.42 5.04 -11.60
C GLU A 95 0.58 5.86 -12.41
N LYS A 96 0.13 6.87 -13.18
CA LYS A 96 0.99 7.68 -14.05
C LYS A 96 1.80 8.75 -13.29
N GLU A 97 1.51 8.97 -12.01
CA GLU A 97 2.23 9.96 -11.22
C GLU A 97 3.70 9.54 -11.05
N PRO A 98 4.68 10.45 -11.30
CA PRO A 98 6.10 10.11 -11.19
C PRO A 98 6.48 9.55 -9.82
N GLY A 99 5.81 10.00 -8.75
CA GLY A 99 6.01 9.47 -7.40
C GLY A 99 5.58 8.01 -7.25
N VAL A 100 4.45 7.63 -7.86
CA VAL A 100 3.96 6.24 -7.86
C VAL A 100 4.91 5.35 -8.64
N GLN A 101 5.37 5.79 -9.81
CA GLN A 101 6.35 5.04 -10.61
C GLN A 101 7.68 4.82 -9.85
N ARG A 102 8.19 5.83 -9.14
CA ARG A 102 9.37 5.67 -8.27
C ARG A 102 9.12 4.68 -7.13
N ALA A 103 7.94 4.71 -6.51
CA ALA A 103 7.59 3.79 -5.43
C ALA A 103 7.46 2.34 -5.93
N LEU A 104 6.88 2.12 -7.11
CA LEU A 104 6.81 0.79 -7.75
C LEU A 104 8.20 0.24 -8.05
N HIS A 105 9.08 1.06 -8.63
CA HIS A 105 10.47 0.67 -8.90
C HIS A 105 11.25 0.38 -7.61
N TRP A 106 11.05 1.21 -6.57
CA TRP A 106 11.65 0.96 -5.25
C TRP A 106 11.16 -0.38 -4.67
N LEU A 107 9.86 -0.67 -4.76
CA LEU A 107 9.26 -1.89 -4.24
C LEU A 107 9.78 -3.13 -4.97
N ALA A 108 9.87 -3.08 -6.31
CA ALA A 108 10.39 -4.17 -7.12
C ALA A 108 11.83 -4.55 -6.75
N LYS A 109 12.66 -3.56 -6.38
CA LYS A 109 14.04 -3.80 -5.91
C LYS A 109 14.13 -4.38 -4.50
N ARG A 110 13.10 -4.19 -3.66
CA ARG A 110 13.12 -4.58 -2.25
C ARG A 110 12.44 -5.92 -1.97
N LEU A 111 11.42 -6.27 -2.75
CA LEU A 111 10.67 -7.51 -2.56
C LEU A 111 11.49 -8.81 -2.64
N PRO A 112 12.49 -8.94 -3.55
CA PRO A 112 13.29 -10.16 -3.63
C PRO A 112 14.03 -10.51 -2.32
N GLY A 113 14.37 -9.49 -1.52
CA GLY A 113 15.06 -9.66 -0.24
C GLY A 113 14.16 -9.51 0.99
N CYS A 114 12.83 -9.54 0.84
CA CYS A 114 11.91 -9.29 1.95
C CYS A 114 11.91 -10.47 2.96
N PRO A 115 12.39 -10.31 4.20
CA PRO A 115 12.43 -11.43 5.13
C PRO A 115 11.07 -11.70 5.81
N SER A 116 10.16 -10.72 5.78
CA SER A 116 8.88 -10.78 6.48
C SER A 116 7.78 -11.28 5.56
N PRO A 117 7.11 -12.41 5.88
CA PRO A 117 5.95 -12.88 5.09
C PRO A 117 4.80 -11.88 5.09
N TYR A 118 4.57 -11.17 6.21
CA TYR A 118 3.59 -10.09 6.29
C TYR A 118 3.84 -8.99 5.26
N SER A 119 5.08 -8.47 5.23
CA SER A 119 5.46 -7.44 4.25
C SER A 119 5.41 -7.97 2.82
N LEU A 120 5.79 -9.23 2.61
CA LEU A 120 5.75 -9.89 1.31
C LEU A 120 4.31 -10.00 0.80
N ALA A 121 3.37 -10.42 1.63
CA ALA A 121 1.96 -10.54 1.27
C ALA A 121 1.36 -9.19 0.83
N TRP A 122 1.67 -8.09 1.53
CA TRP A 122 1.32 -6.75 1.05
C TRP A 122 1.96 -6.41 -0.30
N GLY A 123 3.24 -6.77 -0.49
CA GLY A 123 3.93 -6.62 -1.77
C GLY A 123 3.25 -7.34 -2.93
N VAL A 124 2.79 -8.57 -2.69
CA VAL A 124 2.05 -9.38 -3.65
C VAL A 124 0.70 -8.72 -3.98
N LEU A 125 -0.05 -8.26 -2.98
CA LEU A 125 -1.30 -7.53 -3.19
C LEU A 125 -1.09 -6.27 -4.05
N ALA A 126 -0.05 -5.48 -3.75
CA ALA A 126 0.29 -4.30 -4.54
C ALA A 126 0.70 -4.68 -5.97
N SER A 127 1.53 -5.71 -6.15
CA SER A 127 1.93 -6.15 -7.48
C SER A 127 0.75 -6.63 -8.33
N ALA A 128 -0.18 -7.40 -7.75
CA ALA A 128 -1.40 -7.83 -8.43
C ALA A 128 -2.23 -6.63 -8.92
N ALA A 129 -2.33 -5.57 -8.12
CA ALA A 129 -3.04 -4.34 -8.51
C ALA A 129 -2.34 -3.54 -9.62
N TYR A 130 -1.01 -3.66 -9.76
CA TYR A 130 -0.20 -2.93 -10.76
C TYR A 130 0.32 -3.82 -11.90
N GLN A 131 -0.16 -5.07 -12.01
CA GLN A 131 0.38 -6.07 -12.94
C GLN A 131 0.42 -5.62 -14.42
N ARG A 132 -0.50 -4.73 -14.83
CA ARG A 132 -0.57 -4.19 -16.20
C ARG A 132 0.41 -3.03 -16.43
N SER A 133 0.76 -2.31 -15.38
CA SER A 133 1.46 -1.03 -15.44
C SER A 133 2.89 -1.11 -14.93
N SER A 134 3.27 -2.20 -14.25
CA SER A 134 4.64 -2.46 -13.79
C SER A 134 5.05 -3.94 -13.96
N PRO A 135 5.54 -4.32 -15.15
CA PRO A 135 6.08 -5.66 -15.40
C PRO A 135 7.26 -6.00 -14.48
N GLU A 136 8.13 -5.02 -14.19
CA GLU A 136 9.28 -5.16 -13.29
C GLU A 136 8.85 -5.63 -11.88
N LEU A 137 7.80 -5.02 -11.32
CA LEU A 137 7.28 -5.41 -10.01
C LEU A 137 6.73 -6.82 -10.03
N ARG A 138 6.04 -7.22 -11.10
CA ARG A 138 5.54 -8.60 -11.26
C ARG A 138 6.67 -9.61 -11.33
N GLU A 139 7.71 -9.32 -12.11
CA GLU A 139 8.88 -10.19 -12.25
C GLU A 139 9.66 -10.35 -10.93
N SER A 140 9.74 -9.29 -10.13
CA SER A 140 10.42 -9.33 -8.82
C SER A 140 9.80 -10.31 -7.80
N LEU A 141 8.55 -10.74 -8.04
CA LEU A 141 7.82 -11.68 -7.19
C LEU A 141 7.84 -13.13 -7.67
N CYS A 142 8.47 -13.40 -8.81
CA CYS A 142 8.57 -14.76 -9.35
C CYS A 142 9.20 -15.70 -8.29
N GLY A 143 8.51 -16.80 -7.96
CA GLY A 143 8.93 -17.77 -6.93
C GLY A 143 8.73 -17.30 -5.47
N ARG A 144 8.50 -16.01 -5.22
CA ARG A 144 8.26 -15.49 -3.86
C ARG A 144 6.85 -15.80 -3.36
N ALA A 145 5.87 -15.88 -4.26
CA ALA A 145 4.51 -16.28 -3.91
C ALA A 145 4.44 -17.71 -3.31
N GLU A 146 5.33 -18.60 -3.74
CA GLU A 146 5.44 -19.97 -3.21
C GLU A 146 5.84 -20.02 -1.73
N GLU A 147 6.53 -18.97 -1.23
CA GLU A 147 6.81 -18.84 0.20
C GLU A 147 5.52 -18.60 0.99
N LEU A 148 4.59 -17.80 0.46
CA LEU A 148 3.28 -17.57 1.06
C LEU A 148 2.41 -18.82 1.00
N THR A 149 2.43 -19.55 -0.12
CA THR A 149 1.73 -20.84 -0.26
C THR A 149 2.19 -21.83 0.82
N ARG A 150 3.50 -22.00 0.99
CA ARG A 150 4.07 -22.88 2.02
C ARG A 150 3.68 -22.47 3.44
N LEU A 151 3.55 -21.17 3.70
CA LEU A 151 3.11 -20.66 4.99
C LEU A 151 1.62 -20.98 5.25
N VAL A 152 0.76 -20.80 4.24
CA VAL A 152 -0.68 -21.07 4.36
C VAL A 152 -0.95 -22.58 4.50
N ASP A 153 -0.21 -23.42 3.77
CA ASP A 153 -0.40 -24.87 3.77
C ASP A 153 0.18 -25.57 5.01
N ASN A 154 1.06 -24.91 5.76
CA ASN A 154 1.70 -25.49 6.94
C ASN A 154 1.28 -24.80 8.26
N PRO A 155 0.35 -25.39 9.03
CA PRO A 155 -0.13 -24.84 10.29
C PRO A 155 0.97 -24.57 11.32
N THR A 156 2.09 -25.29 11.27
CA THR A 156 3.19 -25.12 12.25
C THR A 156 4.08 -23.92 11.95
N CYS A 157 3.98 -23.33 10.76
CA CYS A 157 4.75 -22.15 10.34
C CYS A 157 4.02 -20.83 10.61
N ILE A 158 2.81 -20.88 11.19
CA ILE A 158 1.99 -19.70 11.45
C ILE A 158 2.44 -19.06 12.76
N GLU A 159 3.20 -17.98 12.67
CA GLU A 159 3.60 -17.18 13.83
C GLU A 159 2.46 -16.28 14.33
N ASP A 160 1.62 -15.77 13.42
CA ASP A 160 0.47 -14.94 13.76
C ASP A 160 -0.68 -15.03 12.73
N ASN A 161 -1.90 -14.81 13.21
CA ASN A 161 -3.12 -14.93 12.41
C ASN A 161 -3.25 -13.85 11.33
N CYS A 162 -2.67 -12.67 11.53
CA CYS A 162 -2.75 -11.58 10.55
C CYS A 162 -1.92 -11.90 9.31
N THR A 163 -0.71 -12.42 9.50
CA THR A 163 0.16 -12.87 8.42
C THR A 163 -0.46 -14.00 7.62
N LEU A 164 -1.07 -14.99 8.28
CA LEU A 164 -1.81 -16.06 7.60
C LEU A 164 -2.94 -15.50 6.73
N ALA A 165 -3.83 -14.69 7.33
CA ALA A 165 -4.97 -14.14 6.62
C ALA A 165 -4.53 -13.28 5.43
N LEU A 166 -3.51 -12.44 5.61
CA LEU A 166 -2.98 -11.61 4.55
C LEU A 166 -2.31 -12.42 3.43
N SER A 167 -1.61 -13.50 3.79
CA SER A 167 -1.00 -14.42 2.81
C SER A 167 -2.07 -15.08 1.94
N ALA A 168 -3.18 -15.51 2.53
CA ALA A 168 -4.32 -16.05 1.79
C ALA A 168 -4.92 -15.01 0.82
N LEU A 169 -5.16 -13.78 1.27
CA LEU A 169 -5.66 -12.69 0.41
C LEU A 169 -4.67 -12.34 -0.71
N ALA A 170 -3.37 -12.39 -0.44
CA ALA A 170 -2.33 -12.15 -1.43
C ALA A 170 -2.31 -13.21 -2.52
N LEU A 171 -2.49 -14.49 -2.17
CA LEU A 171 -2.61 -15.59 -3.13
C LEU A 171 -3.87 -15.44 -3.99
N GLU A 172 -5.02 -15.11 -3.37
CA GLU A 172 -6.29 -14.86 -4.10
C GLU A 172 -6.16 -13.70 -5.11
N ALA A 173 -5.37 -12.67 -4.76
CA ALA A 173 -5.12 -11.54 -5.65
C ALA A 173 -4.31 -11.92 -6.89
N LEU A 174 -3.44 -12.94 -6.82
CA LEU A 174 -2.72 -13.46 -8.00
C LEU A 174 -3.67 -14.16 -8.98
N ASP A 175 -4.77 -14.73 -8.48
CA ASP A 175 -5.83 -15.34 -9.29
C ASP A 175 -6.82 -14.29 -9.85
N GLY A 176 -6.58 -13.01 -9.58
CA GLY A 176 -7.32 -11.88 -10.15
C GLY A 176 -8.41 -11.30 -9.24
N SER A 177 -8.58 -11.83 -8.03
CA SER A 177 -9.51 -11.31 -7.01
C SER A 177 -8.74 -10.59 -5.91
N ASN A 178 -8.55 -9.28 -6.07
CA ASN A 178 -7.86 -8.44 -5.10
C ASN A 178 -8.86 -7.58 -4.33
N VAL A 179 -9.10 -7.92 -3.05
CA VAL A 179 -10.07 -7.23 -2.18
C VAL A 179 -9.74 -5.75 -1.93
N PHE A 180 -8.47 -5.36 -2.07
CA PHE A 180 -8.01 -3.98 -1.88
C PHE A 180 -7.99 -3.17 -3.17
N GLU A 181 -8.27 -3.79 -4.32
CA GLU A 181 -8.24 -3.10 -5.58
C GLU A 181 -9.43 -2.15 -5.73
N VAL A 182 -9.14 -0.95 -6.23
CA VAL A 182 -10.12 0.09 -6.52
C VAL A 182 -10.35 0.10 -8.03
N ARG A 183 -11.20 -0.80 -8.54
CA ARG A 183 -11.59 -0.84 -9.97
C ARG A 183 -12.90 -0.10 -10.20
N ALA A 184 -12.93 0.81 -11.17
CA ALA A 184 -14.19 1.17 -11.81
C ALA A 184 -14.67 -0.03 -12.63
N GLN A 185 -15.94 -0.41 -12.47
CA GLN A 185 -16.59 -1.43 -13.30
C GLN A 185 -16.68 -0.94 -14.75
#